data_AF-A0A7V0V8E0-F1
#
_entry.id   AF-A0A7V0V8E0-F1
#
_cell.length_a   1.000
_cell.length_b   1.000
_cell.length_c   1.000
_cell.angle_alpha   90.00
_cell.angle_beta   90.00
_cell.angle_gamma   90.00
#
_symmetry.space_group_name_H-M   'P 1'
#
loop_
_entity.id
_entity.type
_entity.pdbx_description
1 polymer ?
#
loop_
_entity_poly.entity_id
_entity_poly.type
_entity_poly.pdbx_seq_one_letter_code
_entity_poly.pdbx_strand_id
1 'polypeptide(L)'
;MDMMALIDQLEDIIANGRKVPFSGSVIIKEQKIYEIIDDLRAALPEELKQARWIVKERQEMIEEAEREANRIIEEGRRKAESMVMETEIVKQAEKKANEIIEEALAKEREVRLGAEDYADEMLANLEVNLGKLLTAVQRGRDRLQGRLERS
;
A
#
# COMPACT_ATOMS: atom_id res chain seq x y z
N MET A 1 55.02 1.14 -6.35
CA MET A 1 55.14 2.03 -5.18
C MET A 1 53.79 2.66 -4.96
N ASP A 2 53.39 2.83 -3.71
CA ASP A 2 52.21 3.62 -3.33
C ASP A 2 52.39 5.07 -3.80
N MET A 3 51.35 5.71 -4.31
CA MET A 3 51.38 7.13 -4.70
C MET A 3 51.93 8.01 -3.58
N MET A 4 51.58 7.73 -2.32
CA MET A 4 52.08 8.48 -1.17
C MET A 4 53.59 8.36 -1.04
N ALA A 5 54.16 7.17 -1.26
CA ALA A 5 55.60 6.97 -1.20
C ALA A 5 56.37 7.71 -2.31
N LEU A 6 55.75 7.89 -3.49
CA LEU A 6 56.33 8.69 -4.58
C LEU A 6 56.26 10.19 -4.28
N ILE A 7 55.18 10.66 -3.64
CA ILE A 7 55.05 12.04 -3.16
C ILE A 7 56.08 12.32 -2.06
N ASP A 8 56.21 11.42 -1.09
CA ASP A 8 57.20 11.52 -0.01
C ASP A 8 58.62 11.57 -0.59
N GLN A 9 58.95 10.73 -1.58
CA GLN A 9 60.25 10.80 -2.28
C GLN A 9 60.48 12.13 -2.96
N LEU A 10 59.45 12.71 -3.56
CA LEU A 10 59.54 13.99 -4.26
C LEU A 10 59.74 15.14 -3.26
N GLU A 11 59.04 15.11 -2.12
CA GLU A 11 59.28 16.01 -0.98
C GLU A 11 60.72 15.87 -0.45
N ASP A 12 61.22 14.65 -0.29
CA ASP A 12 62.53 14.38 0.29
C ASP A 12 63.66 14.88 -0.64
N ILE A 13 63.48 14.77 -1.96
CA ILE A 13 64.39 15.32 -2.97
C ILE A 13 64.43 16.85 -2.90
N ILE A 14 63.29 17.50 -2.65
CA ILE A 14 63.20 18.96 -2.52
C ILE A 14 63.80 19.42 -1.18
N ALA A 15 63.49 18.72 -0.08
CA ALA A 15 63.95 19.07 1.27
C ALA A 15 65.47 18.92 1.43
N ASN A 16 66.05 17.84 0.88
CA ASN A 16 67.47 17.51 1.00
C ASN A 16 68.30 17.95 -0.22
N GLY A 17 67.69 18.60 -1.20
CA GLY A 17 68.36 19.07 -2.41
C GLY A 17 69.40 20.17 -2.13
N ARG A 18 70.39 20.31 -3.02
CA ARG A 18 71.46 21.30 -2.87
C ARG A 18 70.88 22.72 -3.04
N LYS A 19 70.78 23.47 -1.94
CA LYS A 19 70.32 24.87 -1.93
C LYS A 19 71.33 25.81 -2.56
N VAL A 20 70.86 26.81 -3.29
CA VAL A 20 71.70 27.84 -3.91
C VAL A 20 71.86 29.02 -2.93
N PRO A 21 73.09 29.46 -2.59
CA PRO A 21 73.30 30.59 -1.68
C PRO A 21 72.66 31.88 -2.20
N PHE A 22 72.08 32.67 -1.31
CA PHE A 22 71.39 33.93 -1.62
C PHE A 22 70.17 33.81 -2.56
N SER A 23 69.64 32.60 -2.77
CA SER A 23 68.35 32.38 -3.46
C SER A 23 67.49 31.33 -2.73
N GLY A 24 66.18 31.36 -2.97
CA GLY A 24 65.25 30.34 -2.47
C GLY A 24 65.22 29.05 -3.30
N SER A 25 66.18 28.85 -4.20
CA SER A 25 66.16 27.77 -5.19
C SER A 25 66.93 26.53 -4.74
N VAL A 26 66.45 25.36 -5.17
CA VAL A 26 67.06 24.05 -4.93
C VAL A 26 67.48 23.43 -6.26
N ILE A 27 68.72 22.93 -6.34
CA ILE A 27 69.23 22.22 -7.52
C ILE A 27 68.77 20.77 -7.44
N ILE A 28 68.06 20.32 -8.48
CA ILE A 28 67.51 18.96 -8.59
C ILE A 28 67.94 18.35 -9.93
N LYS A 29 68.16 17.04 -9.94
CA LYS A 29 68.39 16.29 -11.19
C LYS A 29 67.06 16.08 -11.92
N GLU A 30 66.94 16.69 -13.08
CA GLU A 30 65.75 16.65 -13.94
C GLU A 30 65.27 15.23 -14.25
N GLN A 31 66.17 14.31 -14.66
CA GLN A 31 65.80 12.90 -14.94
C GLN A 31 65.03 12.24 -13.79
N LYS A 32 65.48 12.45 -12.55
CA LYS A 32 64.90 11.78 -11.39
C LYS A 32 63.50 12.30 -11.06
N ILE A 33 63.20 13.55 -11.40
CA ILE A 33 61.85 14.12 -11.27
C ILE A 33 60.92 13.53 -12.33
N TYR A 34 61.39 13.40 -13.57
CA TYR A 34 60.59 12.80 -14.63
C TYR A 34 60.25 11.34 -14.36
N GLU A 35 61.20 10.55 -13.84
CA GLU A 35 60.96 9.17 -13.40
C GLU A 35 59.82 9.09 -12.37
N ILE A 36 59.87 9.94 -11.33
CA ILE A 36 58.83 9.96 -10.28
C ILE A 36 57.48 10.40 -10.86
N ILE A 37 57.45 11.38 -11.77
CA ILE A 37 56.21 11.84 -12.42
C ILE A 37 55.59 10.73 -13.27
N ASP A 38 56.40 9.97 -14.02
CA ASP A 38 55.91 8.89 -14.86
C ASP A 38 55.39 7.72 -14.01
N ASP A 39 56.08 7.37 -12.92
CA ASP A 39 55.59 6.39 -11.95
C ASP A 39 54.28 6.84 -11.28
N LEU A 40 54.16 8.14 -10.93
CA LEU A 40 52.93 8.70 -10.37
C LEU A 40 51.77 8.63 -11.37
N ARG A 41 52.03 8.96 -12.64
CA ARG A 41 51.05 8.85 -13.73
C ARG A 41 50.63 7.41 -14.01
N ALA A 42 51.52 6.45 -13.79
CA ALA A 42 51.19 5.03 -13.95
C ALA A 42 50.35 4.49 -12.78
N ALA A 43 50.57 4.98 -11.55
CA ALA A 43 49.85 4.55 -10.35
C ALA A 43 48.47 5.22 -10.17
N LEU A 44 48.35 6.51 -10.52
CA LEU A 44 47.13 7.32 -10.40
C LEU A 44 45.84 6.69 -10.97
N PRO A 45 45.83 6.10 -12.19
CA PRO A 45 44.62 5.57 -12.80
C PRO A 45 44.02 4.39 -12.02
N GLU A 46 44.88 3.54 -11.46
CA GLU A 46 44.45 2.31 -10.78
C GLU A 46 43.84 2.62 -9.41
N GLU A 47 44.46 3.49 -8.61
CA GLU A 47 43.89 3.92 -7.32
C GLU A 47 42.56 4.64 -7.49
N LEU A 48 42.45 5.52 -8.50
CA LEU A 48 41.18 6.18 -8.82
C LEU A 48 40.10 5.19 -9.28
N LYS A 49 40.49 4.12 -9.98
CA LYS A 49 39.57 3.06 -10.41
C LYS A 49 39.09 2.24 -9.21
N GLN A 50 39.98 1.89 -8.28
CA GLN A 50 39.62 1.23 -7.04
C GLN A 50 38.68 2.08 -6.19
N ALA A 51 38.97 3.37 -6.00
CA ALA A 51 38.10 4.27 -5.24
C ALA A 51 36.70 4.35 -5.85
N ARG A 52 36.59 4.49 -7.18
CA ARG A 52 35.30 4.48 -7.89
C ARG A 52 34.56 3.15 -7.73
N TRP A 53 35.29 2.03 -7.77
CA TRP A 53 34.70 0.71 -7.60
C TRP A 53 34.15 0.50 -6.18
N ILE A 54 34.91 0.89 -5.15
CA ILE A 54 34.47 0.82 -3.74
C ILE A 54 33.18 1.64 -3.53
N VAL A 55 33.13 2.86 -4.08
CA VAL A 55 31.93 3.71 -3.97
C VAL A 55 30.73 3.05 -4.65
N LYS A 56 30.93 2.45 -5.82
CA LYS A 56 29.88 1.74 -6.55
C LYS A 56 29.39 0.50 -5.80
N GLU A 57 30.31 -0.35 -5.34
CA GLU A 57 29.98 -1.56 -4.60
C GLU A 57 29.24 -1.25 -3.29
N ARG A 58 29.68 -0.20 -2.57
CA ARG A 58 28.96 0.28 -1.39
C ARG A 58 27.53 0.70 -1.71
N GLN A 59 27.32 1.39 -2.83
CA GLN A 59 25.99 1.81 -3.24
C GLN A 59 25.09 0.61 -3.58
N GLU A 60 25.62 -0.37 -4.33
CA GLU A 60 24.91 -1.61 -4.64
C GLU A 60 24.55 -2.40 -3.38
N MET A 61 25.47 -2.49 -2.41
CA MET A 61 25.24 -3.14 -1.12
C MET A 61 24.14 -2.45 -0.30
N ILE A 62 24.11 -1.12 -0.28
CA ILE A 62 23.06 -0.35 0.41
C ILE A 62 21.70 -0.62 -0.23
N GLU A 63 21.63 -0.58 -1.56
CA GLU A 63 20.38 -0.84 -2.29
C GLU A 63 19.88 -2.28 -2.08
N GLU A 64 20.78 -3.25 -2.03
CA GLU A 64 20.42 -4.63 -1.71
C GLU A 64 19.91 -4.77 -0.27
N ALA A 65 20.58 -4.14 0.69
CA ALA A 65 20.15 -4.14 2.09
C ALA A 65 18.77 -3.47 2.27
N GLU A 66 18.51 -2.37 1.57
CA GLU A 66 17.20 -1.70 1.57
C GLU A 66 16.10 -2.58 0.95
N ARG A 67 16.39 -3.24 -0.18
CA ARG A 67 15.45 -4.20 -0.79
C ARG A 67 15.12 -5.34 0.16
N GLU A 68 16.14 -5.91 0.81
CA GLU A 68 15.95 -7.03 1.73
C GLU A 68 15.21 -6.61 3.00
N ALA A 69 15.53 -5.44 3.57
CA ALA A 69 14.81 -4.90 4.72
C ALA A 69 13.32 -4.70 4.40
N ASN A 70 13.00 -4.14 3.23
CA ASN A 70 11.62 -3.97 2.78
C ASN A 70 10.91 -5.32 2.61
N ARG A 71 11.60 -6.32 2.05
CA ARG A 71 11.06 -7.68 1.91
C ARG A 71 10.71 -8.30 3.27
N ILE A 72 11.61 -8.20 4.25
CA ILE A 72 11.40 -8.71 5.61
C ILE A 72 10.22 -8.03 6.29
N ILE A 73 10.09 -6.70 6.16
CA ILE A 73 8.97 -5.94 6.74
C ILE A 73 7.64 -6.40 6.12
N GLU A 74 7.59 -6.56 4.80
CA GLU A 74 6.38 -7.00 4.10
C GLU A 74 5.98 -8.44 4.48
N GLU A 75 6.95 -9.36 4.53
CA GLU A 75 6.72 -10.73 5.00
C GLU A 75 6.22 -10.75 6.46
N GLY A 76 6.79 -9.90 7.32
CA GLY A 76 6.36 -9.75 8.71
C GLY A 76 4.92 -9.24 8.84
N ARG A 77 4.54 -8.25 8.03
CA ARG A 77 3.17 -7.71 7.99
C ARG A 77 2.17 -8.77 7.57
N ARG A 78 2.43 -9.47 6.46
CA ARG A 78 1.53 -10.55 5.98
C ARG A 78 1.36 -11.65 7.02
N LYS A 79 2.44 -12.02 7.72
CA LYS A 79 2.36 -13.03 8.78
C LYS A 79 1.54 -12.53 9.97
N ALA A 80 1.69 -11.26 10.35
CA ALA A 80 0.88 -10.65 11.40
C ALA A 80 -0.62 -10.63 11.03
N GLU A 81 -0.96 -10.21 9.81
CA GLU A 81 -2.33 -10.23 9.30
C GLU A 81 -2.92 -11.65 9.31
N SER A 82 -2.15 -12.64 8.83
CA SER A 82 -2.57 -14.05 8.85
C SER A 82 -2.82 -14.56 10.26
N MET A 83 -1.92 -14.24 11.21
CA MET A 83 -2.11 -14.62 12.62
C MET A 83 -3.34 -13.96 13.23
N VAL A 84 -3.63 -12.69 12.89
CA VAL A 84 -4.83 -11.98 13.35
C VAL A 84 -6.10 -12.64 12.78
N MET A 85 -6.13 -12.96 11.49
CA MET A 85 -7.25 -13.68 10.87
C MET A 85 -7.44 -15.09 11.48
N GLU A 86 -6.35 -15.75 11.85
CA GLU A 86 -6.41 -17.05 12.51
C GLU A 86 -6.86 -16.98 13.96
N THR A 87 -6.93 -15.79 14.57
CA THR A 87 -7.41 -15.67 15.95
C THR A 87 -8.86 -16.13 16.05
N GLU A 88 -9.12 -16.91 17.08
CA GLU A 88 -10.45 -17.42 17.41
C GLU A 88 -11.49 -16.29 17.53
N ILE A 89 -11.06 -15.10 17.94
CA ILE A 89 -11.92 -13.91 18.04
C ILE A 89 -12.46 -13.48 16.67
N VAL A 90 -11.63 -13.44 15.62
CA VAL A 90 -12.08 -13.05 14.27
C VAL A 90 -13.04 -14.10 13.72
N LYS A 91 -12.74 -15.38 13.89
CA LYS A 91 -13.63 -16.48 13.47
C LYS A 91 -14.98 -16.43 14.20
N GLN A 92 -14.98 -16.17 15.50
CA GLN A 92 -16.20 -16.01 16.28
C GLN A 92 -16.99 -14.77 15.86
N ALA A 93 -16.31 -13.66 15.55
CA ALA A 93 -16.94 -12.45 15.04
C ALA A 93 -17.60 -12.68 13.67
N GLU A 94 -16.93 -13.35 12.74
CA GLU A 94 -17.49 -13.72 11.43
C GLU A 94 -18.69 -14.66 11.57
N LYS A 95 -18.58 -15.69 12.41
CA LYS A 95 -19.70 -16.58 12.71
C LYS A 95 -20.89 -15.79 13.27
N LYS A 96 -20.63 -14.88 14.21
CA LYS A 96 -21.69 -14.09 14.83
C LYS A 96 -22.33 -13.12 13.83
N ALA A 97 -21.54 -12.52 12.95
CA ALA A 97 -22.05 -11.67 11.88
C ALA A 97 -22.97 -12.46 10.93
N ASN A 98 -22.57 -13.67 10.55
CA ASN A 98 -23.40 -14.54 9.72
C ASN A 98 -24.71 -14.93 10.43
N GLU A 99 -24.65 -15.29 11.71
CA GLU A 99 -25.85 -15.58 12.52
C GLU A 99 -26.81 -14.37 12.54
N ILE A 100 -26.30 -13.16 12.73
CA ILE A 100 -27.11 -11.92 12.73
C ILE A 100 -27.78 -11.70 11.37
N ILE A 101 -27.06 -11.93 10.27
CA ILE A 101 -27.59 -11.77 8.91
C ILE A 101 -28.69 -12.81 8.66
N GLU A 102 -28.47 -14.07 9.03
CA GLU A 102 -29.48 -15.13 8.89
C GLU A 102 -30.74 -14.83 9.70
N GLU A 103 -30.57 -14.38 10.95
CA GLU A 103 -31.69 -13.98 11.81
C GLU A 103 -32.45 -12.78 11.23
N ALA A 104 -31.74 -11.77 10.73
CA ALA A 104 -32.35 -10.61 10.09
C ALA A 104 -33.15 -10.98 8.83
N LEU A 105 -32.62 -11.88 7.99
CA LEU A 105 -33.30 -12.37 6.79
C LEU A 105 -34.53 -13.22 7.13
N ALA A 106 -34.43 -14.06 8.17
CA ALA A 106 -35.57 -14.82 8.66
C ALA A 106 -36.67 -13.89 9.17
N LYS A 107 -36.30 -12.85 9.92
CA LYS A 107 -37.26 -11.88 10.46
C LYS A 107 -37.90 -11.02 9.37
N GLU A 108 -37.12 -10.59 8.38
CA GLU A 108 -37.64 -9.87 7.20
C GLU A 108 -38.72 -10.70 6.50
N ARG A 109 -38.44 -11.98 6.26
CA ARG A 109 -39.40 -12.89 5.62
C ARG A 109 -40.68 -13.05 6.44
N GLU A 110 -40.55 -13.23 7.75
CA GLU A 110 -41.69 -13.34 8.67
C GLU A 110 -42.55 -12.07 8.63
N VAL A 111 -41.93 -10.89 8.71
CA VAL A 111 -42.63 -9.61 8.68
C VAL A 111 -43.32 -9.39 7.34
N ARG A 112 -42.67 -9.71 6.22
CA ARG A 112 -43.25 -9.58 4.88
C ARG A 112 -44.47 -10.46 4.70
N LEU A 113 -44.38 -11.74 5.07
CA LEU A 113 -45.50 -12.68 4.98
C LEU A 113 -46.65 -12.24 5.90
N GLY A 114 -46.35 -11.84 7.14
CA GLY A 114 -47.39 -11.35 8.05
C GLY A 114 -48.08 -10.07 7.55
N ALA A 115 -47.36 -9.19 6.85
CA ALA A 115 -47.93 -8.00 6.23
C ALA A 115 -48.81 -8.33 5.01
N GLU A 116 -48.41 -9.32 4.20
CA GLU A 116 -49.21 -9.84 3.09
C GLU A 116 -50.53 -10.45 3.61
N ASP A 117 -50.46 -11.33 4.62
CA ASP A 117 -51.64 -11.95 5.24
C ASP A 117 -52.58 -10.90 5.84
N TYR A 118 -52.03 -9.89 6.53
CA TYR A 118 -52.81 -8.80 7.10
C TYR A 118 -53.49 -7.94 6.03
N ALA A 119 -52.80 -7.66 4.92
CA ALA A 119 -53.36 -6.90 3.81
C ALA A 119 -54.53 -7.67 3.16
N ASP A 120 -54.37 -8.97 2.95
CA ASP A 120 -55.42 -9.83 2.39
C ASP A 120 -56.65 -9.88 3.31
N GLU A 121 -56.46 -10.02 4.62
CA GLU A 121 -57.57 -10.00 5.58
C GLU A 121 -58.32 -8.65 5.54
N MET A 122 -57.59 -7.54 5.49
CA MET A 122 -58.18 -6.19 5.40
C MET A 122 -58.95 -5.99 4.09
N LEU A 123 -58.41 -6.47 2.98
CA LEU A 123 -59.06 -6.40 1.67
C LEU A 123 -60.32 -7.28 1.61
N ALA A 124 -60.26 -8.49 2.13
CA ALA A 124 -61.42 -9.39 2.21
C ALA A 124 -62.55 -8.78 3.06
N ASN A 125 -62.21 -8.19 4.20
CA ASN A 125 -63.18 -7.48 5.04
C ASN A 125 -63.79 -6.27 4.33
N LEU A 126 -62.98 -5.52 3.58
CA LEU A 126 -63.44 -4.39 2.77
C LEU A 126 -64.40 -4.87 1.66
N GLU A 127 -64.06 -5.95 0.95
CA GLU A 127 -64.89 -6.54 -0.10
C GLU A 127 -66.28 -6.94 0.43
N VAL A 128 -66.34 -7.64 1.56
CA VAL A 128 -67.61 -8.03 2.20
C VAL A 128 -68.46 -6.80 2.53
N ASN A 129 -67.85 -5.74 3.06
CA ASN A 129 -68.57 -4.52 3.41
C ASN A 129 -69.07 -3.76 2.18
N LEU A 130 -68.24 -3.64 1.13
CA LEU A 130 -68.65 -3.05 -0.14
C LEU A 130 -69.78 -3.84 -0.80
N GLY A 131 -69.74 -5.18 -0.75
CA GLY A 131 -70.83 -6.03 -1.24
C GLY A 131 -72.16 -5.78 -0.54
N LYS A 132 -72.15 -5.62 0.79
CA LYS A 132 -73.35 -5.25 1.57
C LYS A 132 -73.90 -3.88 1.18
N LEU A 133 -73.01 -2.89 1.00
CA LEU A 133 -73.38 -1.54 0.59
C LEU A 133 -73.96 -1.54 -0.83
N LEU A 134 -73.34 -2.25 -1.77
CA LEU A 134 -73.83 -2.37 -3.15
C LEU A 134 -75.22 -3.00 -3.19
N THR A 135 -75.44 -4.07 -2.43
CA THR A 135 -76.74 -4.73 -2.29
C THR A 135 -77.80 -3.79 -1.70
N ALA A 136 -77.42 -2.92 -0.76
CA ALA A 136 -78.34 -1.90 -0.23
C ALA A 136 -78.68 -0.84 -1.28
N VAL A 137 -77.71 -0.37 -2.07
CA VAL A 137 -77.92 0.59 -3.17
C VAL A 137 -78.81 -0.01 -4.26
N GLN A 138 -78.56 -1.24 -4.69
CA GLN A 138 -79.39 -1.94 -5.69
C GLN A 138 -80.85 -2.05 -5.24
N ARG A 139 -81.09 -2.53 -4.01
CA ARG A 139 -82.45 -2.57 -3.43
C ARG A 139 -83.11 -1.19 -3.36
N GLY A 140 -82.33 -0.14 -3.10
CA GLY A 140 -82.81 1.25 -3.12
C GLY A 140 -83.26 1.69 -4.53
N ARG A 141 -82.47 1.36 -5.55
CA ARG A 141 -82.77 1.65 -6.96
C ARG A 141 -84.01 0.90 -7.45
N ASP A 142 -84.11 -0.40 -7.19
CA ASP A 142 -85.24 -1.23 -7.62
C ASP A 142 -86.57 -0.72 -7.05
N ARG A 143 -86.57 -0.28 -5.79
CA ARG A 143 -87.76 0.33 -5.14
C ARG A 143 -88.18 1.64 -5.79
N LEU A 144 -87.23 2.46 -6.26
CA LEU A 144 -87.54 3.72 -6.96
C LEU A 144 -88.08 3.44 -8.36
N GLN A 145 -87.49 2.49 -9.09
CA GLN A 145 -87.93 2.12 -10.43
C GLN A 145 -89.33 1.48 -10.42
N GLY A 146 -89.61 0.56 -9.48
CA GLY A 146 -90.94 -0.03 -9.30
C GLY A 146 -92.01 0.96 -8.79
N ARG A 147 -91.61 2.12 -8.26
CA ARG A 147 -92.52 3.25 -7.96
C ARG A 147 -92.86 4.06 -9.22
N LEU A 148 -91.91 4.22 -10.13
CA LEU A 148 -92.11 4.93 -11.41
C LEU A 148 -92.99 4.14 -12.38
N GLU A 149 -92.96 2.80 -12.35
CA GLU A 149 -93.81 1.95 -13.20
C GLU A 149 -95.28 1.86 -12.75
N ARG A 150 -95.59 2.33 -11.53
CA ARG A 150 -96.94 2.29 -10.94
C ARG A 150 -97.64 3.66 -10.87
N SER A 151 -96.99 4.71 -11.35
CA SER A 151 -97.54 6.08 -11.44
C SER A 151 -97.82 6.45 -12.88
#